data_AF-L1PCP1-F1
#
_entry.id   AF-L1PCP1-F1
#
_cell.length_a   1.000
_cell.length_b   1.000
_cell.length_c   1.000
_cell.angle_alpha   90.00
_cell.angle_beta   90.00
_cell.angle_gamma   90.00
#
_symmetry.space_group_name_H-M   'P 1'
#
loop_
_entity.id
_entity.type
_entity.pdbx_description
1 polymer ?
#
loop_
_entity_poly.entity_id
_entity_poly.type
_entity_poly.pdbx_seq_one_letter_code
_entity_poly.pdbx_strand_id
1 'polypeptide(L)'
;MKNKTLYLLIFLYNTLLYSQQDTITVQESDIITVEKDIYTHNPRTGVYSTKYYALKGSVDSLKGFYKIVKDNNHFYTCYFEKGIKSLNKEPFYNVVKYYEKDKDSSAYKVYKIDVYFPYFLSNNSYYTTDTFDCKAKKIIINQIDIWSNQIMRTFYVKQRIKKNSLEWIFKGKSSGTISFPKKEICEPFK
;
A
#
# COMPACT_ATOMS: atom_id res chain seq x y z
N MET A 1 32.19 5.91 -1.21
CA MET A 1 31.24 6.17 -0.10
C MET A 1 30.30 7.30 -0.50
N LYS A 2 29.05 7.01 -0.86
CA LYS A 2 27.92 7.96 -0.94
C LYS A 2 26.69 7.14 -1.37
N ASN A 3 25.59 7.29 -0.62
CA ASN A 3 24.24 6.72 -0.79
C ASN A 3 23.67 6.06 0.46
N LYS A 4 24.43 5.84 1.54
CA LYS A 4 23.82 5.36 2.81
C LYS A 4 22.90 6.41 3.45
N THR A 5 23.18 7.70 3.25
CA THR A 5 22.40 8.81 3.82
C THR A 5 21.03 8.97 3.16
N LEU A 6 20.91 8.69 1.85
CA LEU A 6 19.65 8.80 1.12
C LEU A 6 18.65 7.72 1.55
N TYR A 7 19.11 6.48 1.71
CA TYR A 7 18.27 5.38 2.23
C TYR A 7 17.85 5.59 3.69
N LEU A 8 18.66 6.29 4.50
CA LEU A 8 18.32 6.62 5.89
C LEU A 8 17.24 7.72 5.98
N LEU A 9 17.25 8.69 5.07
CA LEU A 9 16.25 9.76 4.97
C LEU A 9 14.88 9.23 4.50
N ILE A 10 14.87 8.31 3.53
CA ILE A 10 13.64 7.60 3.08
C ILE A 10 13.03 6.78 4.23
N PHE A 11 13.88 6.24 5.11
CA PHE A 11 13.47 5.42 6.25
C PHE A 11 12.79 6.23 7.37
N LEU A 12 13.30 7.42 7.67
CA LEU A 12 12.75 8.32 8.69
C LEU A 12 11.46 9.03 8.23
N TYR A 13 11.30 9.27 6.93
CA TYR A 13 10.10 9.94 6.42
C TYR A 13 8.86 9.06 6.32
N ASN A 14 9.02 7.75 6.05
CA ASN A 14 7.90 6.81 6.17
C ASN A 14 7.34 6.81 7.61
N THR A 15 8.20 6.84 8.63
CA THR A 15 7.74 6.96 10.02
C THR A 15 7.09 8.31 10.32
N LEU A 16 7.50 9.40 9.65
CA LEU A 16 6.96 10.76 9.88
C LEU A 16 5.62 11.01 9.17
N LEU A 17 5.45 10.53 7.94
CA LEU A 17 4.17 10.57 7.20
C LEU A 17 3.04 9.91 8.00
N TYR A 18 3.35 8.82 8.70
CA TYR A 18 2.41 8.03 9.48
C TYR A 18 2.25 8.52 10.94
N SER A 19 3.12 9.44 11.41
CA SER A 19 3.14 9.92 12.81
C SER A 19 2.50 11.29 13.01
N GLN A 20 2.33 12.10 11.95
CA GLN A 20 1.88 13.50 12.05
C GLN A 20 0.56 13.85 11.34
N GLN A 21 -0.11 12.91 10.68
CA GLN A 21 -1.40 13.20 10.03
C GLN A 21 -2.57 12.74 10.90
N ASP A 22 -3.57 13.62 11.07
CA ASP A 22 -4.86 13.28 11.65
C ASP A 22 -5.40 12.04 10.93
N THR A 23 -5.43 10.91 11.63
CA THR A 23 -5.89 9.65 11.05
C THR A 23 -7.40 9.68 11.00
N ILE A 24 -7.95 9.74 9.78
CA ILE A 24 -9.41 9.72 9.59
C ILE A 24 -9.86 8.26 9.69
N THR A 25 -10.77 7.95 10.61
CA THR A 25 -11.35 6.61 10.73
C THR A 25 -12.67 6.54 9.96
N VAL A 26 -12.81 5.52 9.11
CA VAL A 26 -14.01 5.32 8.27
C VAL A 26 -14.31 3.83 8.11
N GLN A 27 -15.58 3.47 7.91
CA GLN A 27 -15.97 2.11 7.54
C GLN A 27 -15.68 1.84 6.07
N GLU A 28 -15.18 0.65 5.73
CA GLU A 28 -14.96 0.26 4.33
C GLU A 28 -16.26 0.31 3.53
N SER A 29 -17.39 -0.03 4.17
CA SER A 29 -18.72 0.06 3.56
C SER A 29 -19.10 1.47 3.12
N ASP A 30 -18.47 2.51 3.66
CA ASP A 30 -18.75 3.91 3.35
C ASP A 30 -17.83 4.45 2.26
N ILE A 31 -16.83 3.68 1.83
CA ILE A 31 -15.96 4.02 0.71
C ILE A 31 -16.55 3.42 -0.56
N ILE A 32 -16.66 4.24 -1.60
CA ILE A 32 -17.02 3.82 -2.95
C ILE A 32 -15.86 4.02 -3.90
N THR A 33 -15.88 3.25 -4.97
CA THR A 33 -15.03 3.50 -6.14
C THR A 33 -15.86 4.23 -7.18
N VAL A 34 -15.37 5.36 -7.65
CA VAL A 34 -15.99 6.16 -8.69
C VAL A 34 -15.15 6.02 -9.95
N GLU A 35 -15.80 5.60 -11.04
CA GLU A 35 -15.19 5.51 -12.37
C GLU A 35 -15.77 6.64 -13.24
N LYS A 36 -14.89 7.40 -13.89
CA LYS A 36 -15.28 8.51 -14.78
C LYS A 36 -14.48 8.45 -16.06
N ASP A 37 -15.20 8.45 -17.18
CA ASP A 37 -14.61 8.67 -18.50
C ASP A 37 -14.37 10.15 -18.72
N ILE A 38 -13.13 10.50 -19.04
CA ILE A 38 -12.72 11.86 -19.35
C ILE A 38 -12.55 11.96 -20.86
N TYR A 39 -13.48 12.68 -21.47
CA TYR A 39 -13.44 13.03 -22.88
C TYR A 39 -12.51 14.22 -23.07
N THR A 40 -11.38 14.00 -23.73
CA THR A 40 -10.50 15.09 -24.11
C THR A 40 -10.87 15.63 -25.48
N HIS A 41 -10.83 16.95 -25.63
CA HIS A 41 -10.99 17.60 -26.95
C HIS A 41 -9.74 17.43 -27.84
N ASN A 42 -8.67 16.83 -27.30
CA ASN A 42 -7.44 16.59 -28.04
C ASN A 42 -7.48 15.19 -28.70
N PRO A 43 -7.45 15.12 -30.05
CA PRO A 43 -7.58 13.87 -30.78
C PRO A 43 -6.43 12.87 -30.53
N ARG A 44 -5.30 13.29 -29.97
CA ARG A 44 -4.17 12.39 -29.63
C ARG A 44 -4.34 11.68 -28.29
N THR A 45 -5.12 12.25 -27.36
CA THR A 45 -5.34 11.67 -26.02
C THR A 45 -6.62 10.86 -25.94
N GLY A 46 -7.57 11.06 -26.85
CA GLY A 46 -8.79 10.26 -26.93
C GLY A 46 -9.67 10.32 -25.67
N VAL A 47 -10.38 9.23 -25.39
CA VAL A 47 -11.14 9.01 -24.15
C VAL A 47 -10.26 8.22 -23.20
N TYR A 48 -10.17 8.64 -21.94
CA TYR A 48 -9.52 7.85 -20.90
C TYR A 48 -10.38 7.75 -19.64
N SER A 49 -10.41 6.58 -19.02
CA SER A 49 -11.16 6.34 -17.78
C SER A 49 -10.27 6.62 -16.57
N THR A 50 -10.87 7.18 -15.53
CA THR A 50 -10.23 7.41 -14.22
C THR A 50 -11.00 6.66 -13.15
N LYS A 51 -10.28 6.13 -12.16
CA LYS A 51 -10.83 5.38 -11.02
C LYS A 51 -10.30 5.97 -9.73
N TYR A 52 -11.18 6.40 -8.84
CA TYR A 52 -10.80 6.98 -7.56
C TYR A 52 -11.74 6.56 -6.42
N TYR A 53 -11.22 6.59 -5.20
CA TYR A 53 -11.96 6.31 -3.98
C TYR A 53 -12.56 7.60 -3.42
N ALA A 54 -13.82 7.53 -2.97
CA ALA A 54 -14.58 8.63 -2.36
C ALA A 54 -15.48 8.08 -1.23
N LEU A 55 -16.02 8.97 -0.38
CA LEU A 55 -17.06 8.59 0.57
C LEU A 55 -18.43 8.51 -0.11
N LYS A 56 -19.30 7.60 0.34
CA LYS A 56 -20.71 7.56 -0.08
C LYS A 56 -21.36 8.93 0.12
N GLY A 57 -22.07 9.39 -0.91
CA GLY A 57 -22.71 10.71 -0.90
C GLY A 57 -21.77 11.90 -1.12
N SER A 58 -20.47 11.68 -1.30
CA SER A 58 -19.51 12.71 -1.68
C SER A 58 -19.03 12.53 -3.12
N VAL A 59 -18.80 13.65 -3.80
CA VAL A 59 -18.12 13.67 -5.11
C VAL A 59 -16.61 13.85 -4.97
N ASP A 60 -16.14 14.22 -3.77
CA ASP A 60 -14.75 14.51 -3.48
C ASP A 60 -13.95 13.23 -3.27
N SER A 61 -12.79 13.18 -3.90
CA SER A 61 -11.83 12.09 -3.76
C SER A 61 -11.23 12.06 -2.35
N LEU A 62 -11.04 10.87 -1.77
CA LEU A 62 -10.34 10.69 -0.50
C LEU A 62 -8.93 11.30 -0.55
N LYS A 63 -8.51 11.96 0.53
CA LYS A 63 -7.20 12.61 0.59
C LYS A 63 -6.65 12.59 2.01
N GLY A 64 -5.43 12.10 2.17
CA GLY A 64 -4.77 11.98 3.47
C GLY A 64 -4.72 10.54 3.99
N PHE A 65 -4.42 10.39 5.27
CA PHE A 65 -4.21 9.10 5.91
C PHE A 65 -5.48 8.59 6.61
N TYR A 66 -5.88 7.37 6.27
CA TYR A 66 -7.12 6.76 6.77
C TYR A 66 -6.84 5.45 7.50
N LYS A 67 -7.57 5.24 8.60
CA LYS A 67 -7.83 3.92 9.18
C LYS A 67 -9.19 3.44 8.66
N ILE A 68 -9.18 2.42 7.81
CA ILE A 68 -10.37 1.87 7.20
C ILE A 68 -10.76 0.59 7.94
N VAL A 69 -11.88 0.65 8.64
CA VAL A 69 -12.44 -0.47 9.42
C VAL A 69 -13.22 -1.38 8.47
N LYS A 70 -12.84 -2.65 8.42
CA LYS A 70 -13.56 -3.67 7.63
C LYS A 70 -14.65 -4.33 8.46
N ASP A 71 -14.31 -4.69 9.68
CA ASP A 71 -15.19 -5.28 10.68
C ASP A 71 -14.59 -5.09 12.09
N ASN A 72 -15.18 -5.73 13.10
CA ASN A 72 -14.75 -5.60 14.50
C ASN A 72 -13.32 -6.10 14.79
N ASN A 73 -12.79 -6.97 13.93
CA ASN A 73 -11.49 -7.62 14.09
C ASN A 73 -10.48 -7.19 13.04
N HIS A 74 -10.91 -6.53 11.96
CA HIS A 74 -10.04 -6.18 10.84
C HIS A 74 -10.12 -4.70 10.47
N PHE A 75 -8.95 -4.11 10.23
CA PHE A 75 -8.84 -2.79 9.61
C PHE A 75 -7.59 -2.73 8.74
N TYR A 76 -7.47 -1.69 7.92
CA TYR A 76 -6.22 -1.38 7.25
C TYR A 76 -5.95 0.11 7.27
N THR A 77 -4.68 0.46 7.16
CA THR A 77 -4.27 1.86 7.06
C THR A 77 -3.81 2.18 5.66
N CYS A 78 -4.33 3.26 5.09
CA CYS A 78 -4.04 3.65 3.71
C CYS A 78 -3.95 5.15 3.59
N TYR A 79 -2.91 5.63 2.90
CA TYR A 79 -2.86 7.00 2.43
C TYR A 79 -3.51 7.12 1.05
N PHE A 80 -4.38 8.09 0.85
CA PHE A 80 -4.93 8.43 -0.46
C PHE A 80 -4.37 9.76 -0.94
N GLU A 81 -3.86 9.77 -2.17
CA GLU A 81 -3.50 10.98 -2.89
C GLU A 81 -4.54 11.21 -3.99
N LYS A 82 -5.42 12.21 -3.85
CA LYS A 82 -6.49 12.50 -4.84
C LYS A 82 -7.35 11.26 -5.17
N GLY A 83 -7.69 10.48 -4.14
CA GLY A 83 -8.51 9.29 -4.25
C GLY A 83 -7.82 8.09 -4.89
N ILE A 84 -6.50 8.10 -5.10
CA ILE A 84 -5.75 6.90 -5.51
C ILE A 84 -4.79 6.47 -4.42
N LYS A 85 -4.49 5.17 -4.38
CA LYS A 85 -3.57 4.57 -3.40
C LYS A 85 -2.10 4.68 -3.82
N SER A 86 -1.80 5.11 -5.05
CA SER A 86 -0.44 5.39 -5.51
C SER A 86 -0.01 6.81 -5.13
N LEU A 87 1.28 7.00 -4.82
CA LEU A 87 1.86 8.31 -4.49
C LEU A 87 2.56 8.90 -5.71
N ASN A 88 2.38 10.19 -5.97
CA ASN A 88 3.12 10.90 -7.03
C ASN A 88 4.39 11.59 -6.53
N LYS A 89 4.63 11.57 -5.21
CA LYS A 89 5.81 12.14 -4.55
C LYS A 89 6.48 11.11 -3.64
N GLU A 90 7.68 11.44 -3.16
CA GLU A 90 8.39 10.62 -2.17
C GLU A 90 7.48 10.27 -0.98
N PRO A 91 7.52 9.02 -0.46
CA PRO A 91 8.49 7.95 -0.74
C PRO A 91 8.29 7.17 -2.05
N PHE A 92 7.41 7.63 -2.97
CA PHE A 92 7.17 7.00 -4.27
C PHE A 92 6.69 5.55 -4.17
N TYR A 93 6.16 5.12 -3.04
CA TYR A 93 5.33 3.92 -2.96
C TYR A 93 4.49 4.02 -1.71
N ASN A 94 3.24 3.56 -1.81
CA ASN A 94 2.35 3.46 -0.67
C ASN A 94 2.34 2.02 -0.17
N VAL A 95 2.43 1.83 1.15
CA VAL A 95 2.38 0.52 1.78
C VAL A 95 1.12 0.44 2.61
N VAL A 96 0.12 -0.27 2.09
CA VAL A 96 -1.14 -0.50 2.80
C VAL A 96 -0.97 -1.74 3.67
N LYS A 97 -1.20 -1.57 4.97
CA LYS A 97 -1.03 -2.64 5.96
C LYS A 97 -2.41 -3.04 6.46
N TYR A 98 -2.70 -4.34 6.39
CA TYR A 98 -3.96 -4.92 6.86
C TYR A 98 -3.70 -5.62 8.18
N TYR A 99 -4.52 -5.27 9.16
CA TYR A 99 -4.40 -5.66 10.54
C TYR A 99 -5.56 -6.58 10.91
N GLU A 100 -5.22 -7.67 11.59
CA GLU A 100 -6.19 -8.57 12.22
C GLU A 100 -5.95 -8.56 13.72
N LYS A 101 -7.05 -8.58 14.48
CA LYS A 101 -7.00 -8.68 15.94
C LYS A 101 -6.43 -10.04 16.32
N ASP A 102 -5.46 -10.04 17.23
CA ASP A 102 -4.97 -11.27 17.81
C ASP A 102 -6.08 -11.93 18.64
N LYS A 103 -6.18 -13.26 18.59
CA LYS A 103 -7.19 -13.99 19.36
C LYS A 103 -6.88 -13.99 20.86
N ASP A 104 -5.59 -13.95 21.18
CA ASP A 104 -5.08 -14.13 22.55
C ASP A 104 -4.71 -12.79 23.21
N SER A 105 -4.90 -11.65 22.51
CA SER A 105 -4.62 -10.33 23.06
C SER A 105 -5.51 -9.24 22.46
N SER A 106 -5.48 -8.03 23.03
CA SER A 106 -6.12 -6.85 22.43
C SER A 106 -5.30 -6.22 21.30
N ALA A 107 -4.11 -6.75 20.99
CA ALA A 107 -3.23 -6.19 19.97
C ALA A 107 -3.65 -6.64 18.56
N TYR A 108 -3.20 -5.89 17.57
CA TYR A 108 -3.38 -6.20 16.16
C TYR A 108 -2.06 -6.59 15.53
N LYS A 109 -2.10 -7.54 14.59
CA LYS A 109 -0.94 -7.97 13.81
C LYS A 109 -1.20 -7.78 12.32
N VAL A 110 -0.15 -7.49 11.56
CA VAL A 110 -0.26 -7.37 10.10
C VAL A 110 -0.37 -8.76 9.50
N TYR A 111 -1.43 -9.01 8.73
CA TYR A 111 -1.67 -10.29 8.05
C TYR A 111 -1.62 -10.19 6.53
N LYS A 112 -1.64 -8.96 5.99
CA LYS A 112 -1.52 -8.68 4.56
C LYS A 112 -0.91 -7.30 4.33
N ILE A 113 -0.13 -7.18 3.26
CA ILE A 113 0.50 -5.94 2.80
C ILE A 113 0.23 -5.75 1.31
N ASP A 114 -0.25 -4.57 0.93
CA ASP A 114 -0.26 -4.12 -0.45
C ASP A 114 0.79 -3.02 -0.68
N VAL A 115 1.44 -3.04 -1.84
CA VAL A 115 2.44 -2.05 -2.25
C VAL A 115 2.01 -1.44 -3.58
N TYR A 116 1.76 -0.14 -3.57
CA TYR A 116 1.41 0.66 -4.74
C TYR A 116 2.60 1.51 -5.16
N PHE A 117 3.11 1.29 -6.37
CA PHE A 117 4.14 2.14 -6.96
C PHE A 117 3.53 3.44 -7.51
N PRO A 118 4.34 4.47 -7.79
CA PRO A 118 3.88 5.70 -8.41
C PRO A 118 3.29 5.41 -9.76
N TYR A 119 2.33 6.22 -10.15
CA TYR A 119 1.68 6.14 -11.46
C TYR A 119 2.77 6.06 -12.56
N PHE A 120 3.69 7.03 -12.61
CA PHE A 120 4.74 7.07 -13.65
C PHE A 120 5.65 5.82 -13.77
N LEU A 121 5.71 4.93 -12.78
CA LEU A 121 6.39 3.62 -12.90
C LEU A 121 5.43 2.48 -13.26
N SER A 122 4.23 2.46 -12.70
CA SER A 122 3.21 1.46 -12.97
C SER A 122 1.82 2.06 -12.73
N ASN A 123 1.08 2.32 -13.81
CA ASN A 123 -0.25 2.93 -13.73
C ASN A 123 -1.35 1.95 -13.32
N ASN A 124 -1.15 0.65 -13.56
CA ASN A 124 -2.27 -0.29 -13.63
C ASN A 124 -2.12 -1.49 -12.69
N SER A 125 -1.08 -1.55 -11.85
CA SER A 125 -0.91 -2.70 -10.97
C SER A 125 -0.38 -2.36 -9.58
N TYR A 126 -0.69 -3.24 -8.63
CA TYR A 126 -0.12 -3.21 -7.28
C TYR A 126 0.31 -4.61 -6.87
N TYR A 127 1.13 -4.70 -5.82
CA TYR A 127 1.66 -5.97 -5.32
C TYR A 127 1.00 -6.29 -3.98
N THR A 128 0.48 -7.50 -3.82
CA THR A 128 -0.20 -7.96 -2.59
C THR A 128 0.41 -9.24 -2.07
N THR A 129 0.42 -9.41 -0.75
CA THR A 129 0.58 -10.71 -0.10
C THR A 129 -0.81 -11.29 0.21
N ASP A 130 -1.07 -12.56 -0.09
CA ASP A 130 -2.35 -13.18 0.31
C ASP A 130 -2.34 -13.59 1.80
N THR A 131 -1.18 -14.02 2.29
CA THR A 131 -0.90 -14.23 3.71
C THR A 131 0.49 -13.68 4.04
N PHE A 132 0.59 -12.90 5.10
CA PHE A 132 1.84 -12.31 5.56
C PHE A 132 2.19 -12.80 6.96
N ASP A 133 3.41 -13.30 7.12
CA ASP A 133 4.02 -13.61 8.40
C ASP A 133 5.44 -13.03 8.39
N CYS A 134 5.76 -12.18 9.36
CA CYS A 134 7.08 -11.59 9.50
C CYS A 134 8.18 -12.66 9.66
N LYS A 135 7.88 -13.79 10.30
CA LYS A 135 8.85 -14.88 10.55
C LYS A 135 9.12 -15.74 9.31
N ALA A 136 8.29 -15.64 8.27
CA ALA A 136 8.47 -16.40 7.04
C ALA A 136 9.81 -16.05 6.37
N LYS A 137 10.51 -17.06 5.84
CA LYS A 137 11.74 -16.89 5.04
C LYS A 137 11.46 -16.67 3.56
N LYS A 138 10.29 -17.10 3.09
CA LYS A 138 9.79 -16.94 1.73
C LYS A 138 8.31 -16.58 1.81
N ILE A 139 7.87 -15.67 0.95
CA ILE A 139 6.49 -15.24 0.83
C ILE A 139 6.07 -15.26 -0.64
N ILE A 140 4.77 -15.34 -0.87
CA ILE A 140 4.17 -15.24 -2.20
C ILE A 140 3.62 -13.82 -2.36
N ILE A 141 3.99 -13.17 -3.46
CA ILE A 141 3.50 -11.85 -3.82
C ILE A 141 2.83 -11.93 -5.17
N ASN A 142 1.59 -11.46 -5.27
CA ASN A 142 0.86 -11.35 -6.53
C ASN A 142 0.91 -9.91 -7.02
N GLN A 143 1.15 -9.72 -8.30
CA GLN A 143 0.91 -8.46 -9.01
C GLN A 143 -0.52 -8.50 -9.53
N ILE A 144 -1.34 -7.54 -9.09
CA ILE A 144 -2.76 -7.44 -9.40
C ILE A 144 -3.01 -6.24 -10.30
N ASP A 145 -3.84 -6.42 -11.32
CA ASP A 145 -4.34 -5.32 -12.14
C ASP A 145 -5.42 -4.52 -11.37
N ILE A 146 -5.26 -3.19 -11.27
CA ILE A 146 -6.11 -2.30 -10.46
C ILE A 146 -7.55 -2.21 -10.99
N TRP A 147 -7.75 -2.47 -12.28
CA TRP A 147 -9.05 -2.35 -12.94
C TRP A 147 -9.86 -3.63 -12.81
N SER A 148 -9.26 -4.75 -13.20
CA SER A 148 -9.91 -6.07 -13.26
C SER A 148 -9.77 -6.90 -11.98
N ASN A 149 -8.89 -6.50 -11.05
CA ASN A 149 -8.49 -7.28 -9.87
C ASN A 149 -7.92 -8.67 -10.21
N GLN A 150 -7.47 -8.90 -11.44
CA GLN A 150 -6.88 -10.17 -11.84
C GLN A 150 -5.41 -10.28 -11.43
N ILE A 151 -4.98 -11.48 -11.06
CA ILE A 151 -3.57 -11.79 -10.83
C ILE A 151 -2.86 -11.83 -12.18
N MET A 152 -1.99 -10.85 -12.42
CA MET A 152 -1.18 -10.78 -13.63
C MET A 152 0.05 -11.70 -13.54
N ARG A 153 0.70 -11.71 -12.37
CA ARG A 153 1.94 -12.47 -12.11
C ARG A 153 2.06 -12.83 -10.63
N THR A 154 2.73 -13.94 -10.35
CA THR A 154 3.05 -14.38 -8.99
C THR A 154 4.56 -14.49 -8.81
N PHE A 155 5.06 -13.99 -7.68
CA PHE A 155 6.47 -13.95 -7.33
C PHE A 155 6.72 -14.74 -6.04
N TYR A 156 7.79 -15.54 -6.03
CA TYR A 156 8.30 -16.18 -4.83
C TYR A 156 9.46 -15.35 -4.28
N VAL A 157 9.20 -14.61 -3.21
CA VAL A 157 10.09 -13.57 -2.70
C VAL A 157 10.76 -14.03 -1.43
N LYS A 158 12.08 -13.84 -1.35
CA LYS A 158 12.83 -14.15 -0.12
C LYS A 158 12.61 -13.01 0.87
N GLN A 159 12.20 -13.34 2.09
CA GLN A 159 12.04 -12.40 3.17
C GLN A 159 13.22 -12.49 4.15
N ARG A 160 13.70 -11.34 4.62
CA ARG A 160 14.79 -11.24 5.61
C ARG A 160 14.45 -10.17 6.63
N ILE A 161 14.38 -10.55 7.90
CA ILE A 161 14.34 -9.60 9.01
C ILE A 161 15.76 -9.12 9.31
N LYS A 162 15.96 -7.81 9.39
CA LYS A 162 17.13 -7.13 9.95
C LYS A 162 16.75 -6.45 11.26
N LYS A 163 17.73 -5.83 11.93
CA LYS A 163 17.53 -5.14 13.22
C LYS A 163 16.33 -4.18 13.19
N ASN A 164 16.28 -3.30 12.19
CA ASN A 164 15.28 -2.25 12.09
C ASN A 164 14.32 -2.40 10.89
N SER A 165 14.60 -3.31 9.96
CA SER A 165 13.83 -3.43 8.71
C SER A 165 13.45 -4.86 8.37
N LEU A 166 12.40 -5.00 7.57
CA LEU A 166 12.03 -6.20 6.86
C LEU A 166 12.38 -6.00 5.38
N GLU A 167 13.10 -6.94 4.78
CA GLU A 167 13.48 -6.88 3.37
C GLU A 167 12.81 -7.98 2.56
N TRP A 168 12.26 -7.60 1.43
CA TRP A 168 11.74 -8.48 0.39
C TRP A 168 12.67 -8.46 -0.81
N ILE A 169 13.29 -9.61 -1.08
CA ILE A 169 14.32 -9.77 -2.10
C ILE A 169 13.73 -10.56 -3.27
N PHE A 170 13.46 -9.85 -4.36
CA PHE A 170 13.00 -10.40 -5.62
C PHE A 170 14.21 -10.93 -6.41
N LYS A 171 14.08 -12.13 -6.97
CA LYS A 171 15.13 -12.79 -7.77
C LYS A 171 14.62 -13.05 -9.19
N GLY A 172 15.54 -13.11 -10.16
CA GLY A 172 15.23 -13.34 -11.57
C GLY A 172 15.21 -12.05 -12.39
N LYS A 173 14.40 -12.01 -13.46
CA LYS A 173 14.33 -10.86 -14.39
C LYS A 173 13.88 -9.55 -13.72
N SER A 174 13.14 -9.63 -12.62
CA SER A 174 12.71 -8.48 -11.81
C SER A 174 13.48 -8.46 -10.48
N SER A 175 14.82 -8.51 -10.55
CA SER A 175 15.66 -8.50 -9.36
C SER A 175 15.60 -7.16 -8.64
N GLY A 176 15.44 -7.18 -7.32
CA GLY A 176 15.36 -5.96 -6.52
C GLY A 176 15.17 -6.27 -5.04
N THR A 177 15.26 -5.24 -4.21
CA THR A 177 14.94 -5.34 -2.78
C THR A 177 14.04 -4.20 -2.37
N ILE A 178 12.90 -4.54 -1.75
CA ILE A 178 12.02 -3.58 -1.09
C ILE A 178 12.26 -3.72 0.41
N SER A 179 12.43 -2.59 1.11
CA SER A 179 12.73 -2.57 2.54
C SER A 179 11.64 -1.78 3.27
N PHE A 180 11.16 -2.34 4.36
CA PHE A 180 10.11 -1.75 5.19
C PHE A 180 10.59 -1.54 6.62
N PRO A 181 10.04 -0.56 7.37
CA PRO A 181 10.30 -0.44 8.79
C PRO A 181 9.70 -1.61 9.57
N LYS A 182 10.53 -2.27 10.39
CA LYS A 182 10.12 -3.46 11.17
C LYS A 182 9.04 -3.12 12.21
N LYS A 183 9.18 -1.99 12.89
CA LYS A 183 8.30 -1.55 14.00
C LYS A 183 6.81 -1.46 13.61
N GLU A 184 6.53 -1.18 12.35
CA GLU A 184 5.15 -0.93 11.90
C GLU A 184 4.51 -2.15 11.23
N ILE A 185 5.27 -3.23 11.05
CA ILE A 185 4.86 -4.42 10.29
C ILE A 185 4.97 -5.69 11.14
N CYS A 186 6.09 -5.84 11.85
CA CYS A 186 6.43 -7.05 12.58
C CYS A 186 6.22 -6.93 14.09
N GLU A 187 5.98 -5.73 14.60
CA GLU A 187 5.67 -5.50 16.00
C GLU A 187 4.15 -5.29 16.15
N PRO A 188 3.53 -5.80 17.22
CA PRO A 188 2.09 -5.67 17.42
C PRO A 188 1.67 -4.20 17.49
N PHE A 189 0.60 -3.85 16.77
CA PHE A 189 -0.06 -2.56 16.89
C PHE A 189 -0.95 -2.61 18.13
N LYS A 190 -0.73 -1.70 19.08
CA LYS A 190 -1.49 -1.60 20.33
C LYS A 190 -2.52 -0.50 20.25
#